data_AF-A0A812IBS7-F1
#
_entry.id   AF-A0A812IBS7-F1
#
_cell.length_a   1.000
_cell.length_b   1.000
_cell.length_c   1.000
_cell.angle_alpha   90.00
_cell.angle_beta   90.00
_cell.angle_gamma   90.00
#
_symmetry.space_group_name_H-M   'P 1'
#
loop_
_entity.id
_entity.type
_entity.pdbx_description
1 polymer ?
#
loop_
_entity_poly.entity_id
_entity_poly.type
_entity_poly.pdbx_seq_one_letter_code
_entity_poly.pdbx_strand_id
1 'polypeptide(L)'
;MSGDKCLTTGPFCEPPTCTAESVISNNVASNDNRLESSRSGGYVVDLQNGDTVWSQNTYGSNQRGLGQAFDASSARDWNRAWHGKCHGPDYKAAPLQLRYTFKSGNHVITSVKVWNVPGAGHHAGKVDVKYWTGSDWEDVTNQSLEGFTEKIDTEEIEIKFDAVTTSQFRLDFWAHATAGNPTCVGATEVQIIGCKGP
;
A
#
# COMPACT_ATOMS: atom_id res chain seq x y z
N MET A 1 1.04 25.76 -14.80
CA MET A 1 2.11 24.75 -14.87
C MET A 1 1.46 23.50 -15.38
N SER A 2 1.67 23.22 -16.67
CA SER A 2 1.00 22.18 -17.43
C SER A 2 1.60 20.83 -17.04
N GLY A 3 0.80 19.95 -16.46
CA GLY A 3 1.17 18.54 -16.33
C GLY A 3 1.13 17.93 -17.72
N ASP A 4 2.26 17.37 -18.16
CA ASP A 4 2.35 16.65 -19.41
C ASP A 4 1.47 15.40 -19.33
N LYS A 5 0.30 15.49 -19.98
CA LYS A 5 -0.54 14.34 -20.27
C LYS A 5 0.12 13.55 -21.39
N CYS A 6 0.67 12.37 -21.08
CA CYS A 6 0.94 11.39 -22.13
C CYS A 6 -0.42 10.81 -22.58
N LEU A 7 -0.88 11.24 -23.76
CA LEU A 7 -2.07 10.71 -24.43
C LEU A 7 -1.65 9.49 -25.25
N THR A 8 -2.37 8.39 -25.07
CA THR A 8 -2.02 7.01 -25.47
C THR A 8 -2.05 6.71 -26.98
N THR A 9 -1.81 7.68 -27.88
CA THR A 9 -1.90 7.45 -29.33
C THR A 9 -0.86 8.24 -30.16
N GLY A 10 0.42 8.24 -29.76
CA GLY A 10 1.55 8.81 -30.50
C GLY A 10 2.91 8.25 -30.00
N PRO A 11 4.00 8.31 -30.78
CA PRO A 11 5.10 7.35 -30.70
C PRO A 11 5.88 7.46 -29.39
N PHE A 12 5.91 6.34 -28.65
CA PHE A 12 6.81 6.03 -27.54
C PHE A 12 7.05 7.19 -26.56
N CYS A 13 6.09 7.46 -25.67
CA CYS A 13 6.47 7.92 -24.34
C CYS A 13 7.33 6.79 -23.74
N GLU A 14 8.63 7.02 -23.60
CA GLU A 14 9.47 6.06 -22.90
C GLU A 14 8.91 5.87 -21.48
N PRO A 15 8.78 4.63 -21.00
CA PRO A 15 8.33 4.40 -19.63
C PRO A 15 9.28 5.14 -18.68
N PRO A 16 8.77 5.72 -17.57
CA PRO A 16 9.61 6.31 -16.54
C PRO A 16 10.74 5.35 -16.16
N THR A 17 11.97 5.85 -16.04
CA THR A 17 13.10 5.03 -15.64
C THR A 17 13.54 5.38 -14.24
N CYS A 18 14.00 4.37 -13.51
CA CYS A 18 14.53 4.54 -12.16
C CYS A 18 15.98 4.05 -12.11
N THR A 19 16.92 4.99 -11.96
CA THR A 19 18.36 4.71 -12.06
C THR A 19 18.99 4.22 -10.76
N ALA A 20 18.36 4.49 -9.62
CA ALA A 20 18.79 4.07 -8.29
C ALA A 20 17.57 3.72 -7.44
N GLU A 21 17.04 2.51 -7.65
CA GLU A 21 15.91 2.02 -6.87
C GLU A 21 16.25 1.89 -5.39
N SER A 22 15.31 2.31 -4.55
CA SER A 22 15.38 2.22 -3.10
C SER A 22 13.97 2.15 -2.52
N VAL A 23 13.86 1.82 -1.23
CA VAL A 23 12.60 2.02 -0.49
C VAL A 23 12.37 3.52 -0.36
N ILE A 24 11.33 4.03 -1.01
CA ILE A 24 10.97 5.45 -1.01
C ILE A 24 9.81 5.77 -0.05
N SER A 25 9.10 4.75 0.43
CA SER A 25 8.21 4.91 1.57
C SER A 25 9.01 5.10 2.86
N ASN A 26 8.45 5.85 3.80
CA ASN A 26 9.12 6.15 5.06
C ASN A 26 8.94 5.01 6.07
N ASN A 27 9.63 3.89 5.90
CA ASN A 27 9.60 2.76 6.83
C ASN A 27 10.59 2.98 7.97
N VAL A 28 10.11 3.43 9.13
CA VAL A 28 10.97 3.78 10.28
C VAL A 28 10.28 3.48 11.61
N ALA A 29 11.06 3.04 12.60
CA ALA A 29 10.56 2.68 13.93
C ALA A 29 9.77 3.81 14.63
N SER A 30 10.00 5.06 14.25
CA SER A 30 9.27 6.23 14.78
C SER A 30 7.82 6.34 14.29
N ASN A 31 7.41 5.54 13.30
CA ASN A 31 6.02 5.42 12.85
C ASN A 31 5.23 4.38 13.64
N ASP A 32 5.91 3.58 14.47
CA ASP A 32 5.28 2.60 15.35
C ASP A 32 4.19 3.24 16.21
N ASN A 33 2.96 2.74 16.08
CA ASN A 33 1.80 3.18 16.85
C ASN A 33 1.57 4.69 16.79
N ARG A 34 2.03 5.32 15.70
CA ARG A 34 1.88 6.74 15.50
C ARG A 34 0.39 7.09 15.41
N LEU A 35 0.02 8.17 16.11
CA LEU A 35 -1.38 8.56 16.27
C LEU A 35 -2.03 8.84 14.91
N GLU A 36 -3.17 8.20 14.71
CA GLU A 36 -4.03 8.42 13.56
C GLU A 36 -5.10 9.46 13.87
N SER A 37 -5.49 10.22 12.85
CA SER A 37 -6.64 11.10 12.91
C SER A 37 -7.74 10.58 11.99
N SER A 38 -9.00 10.74 12.41
CA SER A 38 -10.13 10.35 11.56
C SER A 38 -10.24 11.31 10.37
N ARG A 39 -10.43 10.76 9.18
CA ARG A 39 -10.63 11.50 7.94
C ARG A 39 -11.65 10.79 7.08
N SER A 40 -12.73 11.48 6.71
CA SER A 40 -13.89 11.00 5.93
C SER A 40 -13.69 9.63 5.26
N GLY A 41 -14.34 8.60 5.81
CA GLY A 41 -14.27 7.22 5.30
C GLY A 41 -13.12 6.36 5.86
N GLY A 42 -12.23 6.91 6.69
CA GLY A 42 -11.09 6.18 7.23
C GLY A 42 -10.27 6.94 8.28
N TYR A 43 -9.01 6.55 8.38
CA TYR A 43 -8.00 7.16 9.24
C TYR A 43 -6.79 7.56 8.42
N VAL A 44 -6.10 8.61 8.86
CA VAL A 44 -4.86 9.09 8.26
C VAL A 44 -3.78 9.17 9.33
N VAL A 45 -2.56 8.79 8.95
CA VAL A 45 -1.34 9.01 9.72
C VAL A 45 -0.38 9.84 8.88
N ASP A 46 0.20 10.87 9.48
CA ASP A 46 1.34 11.59 8.90
C ASP A 46 2.61 10.87 9.36
N LEU A 47 3.40 10.30 8.46
CA LEU A 47 4.64 9.61 8.79
C LEU A 47 5.75 10.59 9.22
N GLN A 48 6.86 10.09 9.75
CA GLN A 48 7.97 10.93 10.24
C GLN A 48 8.50 11.93 9.20
N ASN A 49 8.59 11.56 7.93
CA ASN A 49 9.06 12.44 6.85
C ASN A 49 7.98 13.40 6.32
N GLY A 50 6.77 13.37 6.87
CA GLY A 50 5.64 14.21 6.47
C GLY A 50 4.79 13.63 5.33
N ASP A 51 5.13 12.46 4.79
CA ASP A 51 4.23 11.72 3.90
C ASP A 51 2.96 11.32 4.66
N THR A 52 1.85 11.15 3.95
CA THR A 52 0.58 10.80 4.60
C THR A 52 0.08 9.46 4.10
N VAL A 53 -0.33 8.59 5.01
CA VAL A 53 -0.98 7.33 4.69
C VAL A 53 -2.42 7.39 5.16
N TRP A 54 -3.37 7.05 4.29
CA TRP A 54 -4.78 6.91 4.63
C TRP A 54 -5.23 5.48 4.41
N SER A 55 -6.07 4.96 5.29
CA SER A 55 -6.75 3.68 5.11
C SER A 55 -8.22 3.80 5.46
N GLN A 56 -9.06 3.15 4.66
CA GLN A 56 -10.46 2.99 5.04
C GLN A 56 -10.59 2.00 6.21
N ASN A 57 -11.65 2.16 7.00
CA ASN A 57 -12.14 1.15 7.96
C ASN A 57 -11.05 0.39 8.76
N THR A 58 -10.05 1.08 9.30
CA THR A 58 -8.99 0.49 10.14
C THR A 58 -9.16 0.86 11.63
N TYR A 59 -8.35 0.26 12.51
CA TYR A 59 -8.31 0.59 13.93
C TYR A 59 -7.47 1.85 14.17
N GLY A 60 -8.14 2.96 14.51
CA GLY A 60 -7.50 4.25 14.73
C GLY A 60 -6.82 4.45 16.09
N SER A 61 -6.19 3.42 16.67
CA SER A 61 -5.54 3.59 17.99
C SER A 61 -4.46 2.55 18.31
N ASN A 62 -3.23 3.05 18.46
CA ASN A 62 -2.14 2.66 19.36
C ASN A 62 -1.59 1.22 19.33
N GLN A 63 -2.26 0.27 18.67
CA GLN A 63 -1.81 -1.10 18.36
C GLN A 63 -2.54 -1.53 17.08
N ARG A 64 -1.86 -2.18 16.14
CA ARG A 64 -2.46 -2.64 14.87
C ARG A 64 -3.03 -1.53 13.98
N GLY A 65 -2.59 -0.29 14.23
CA GLY A 65 -2.94 0.88 13.43
C GLY A 65 -2.17 0.93 12.11
N LEU A 66 -2.59 1.83 11.24
CA LEU A 66 -2.00 2.14 9.94
C LEU A 66 -0.52 2.49 10.00
N GLY A 67 -0.05 3.14 11.07
CA GLY A 67 1.37 3.45 11.27
C GLY A 67 2.26 2.19 11.27
N GLN A 68 1.70 1.03 11.63
CA GLN A 68 2.42 -0.25 11.66
C GLN A 68 2.85 -0.72 10.27
N ALA A 69 2.08 -0.39 9.22
CA ALA A 69 2.45 -0.77 7.86
C ALA A 69 3.75 -0.09 7.35
N PHE A 70 4.29 0.88 8.10
CA PHE A 70 5.47 1.67 7.72
C PHE A 70 6.45 1.84 8.90
N ASP A 71 6.50 0.88 9.81
CA ASP A 71 7.28 0.99 11.05
C ASP A 71 8.66 0.32 10.99
N ALA A 72 9.00 -0.37 9.88
CA ALA A 72 10.25 -1.13 9.70
C ALA A 72 10.46 -2.27 10.73
N SER A 73 9.40 -2.76 11.36
CA SER A 73 9.46 -3.81 12.36
C SER A 73 9.69 -5.17 11.71
N SER A 74 10.75 -5.86 12.12
CA SER A 74 11.02 -7.24 11.72
C SER A 74 10.22 -8.29 12.49
N ALA A 75 9.46 -7.88 13.51
CA ALA A 75 8.71 -8.81 14.37
C ALA A 75 7.59 -9.54 13.61
N ARG A 76 7.00 -8.88 12.60
CA ARG A 76 5.95 -9.43 11.70
C ARG A 76 4.82 -10.15 12.44
N ASP A 77 4.46 -9.70 13.63
CA ASP A 77 3.42 -10.34 14.45
C ASP A 77 2.07 -9.61 14.35
N TRP A 78 1.02 -10.23 14.89
CA TRP A 78 -0.35 -9.70 14.81
C TRP A 78 -0.54 -8.36 15.52
N ASN A 79 0.25 -8.02 16.54
CA ASN A 79 0.18 -6.71 17.20
C ASN A 79 0.84 -5.60 16.37
N ARG A 80 1.64 -5.99 15.37
CA ARG A 80 2.30 -5.16 14.37
C ARG A 80 1.61 -5.18 13.01
N ALA A 81 0.42 -5.77 12.91
CA ALA A 81 -0.33 -5.82 11.66
C ALA A 81 -1.23 -4.59 11.57
N TRP A 82 -1.06 -3.77 10.54
CA TRP A 82 -2.18 -2.92 10.11
C TRP A 82 -3.24 -3.83 9.49
N HIS A 83 -4.49 -3.65 9.86
CA HIS A 83 -5.60 -4.38 9.26
C HIS A 83 -6.92 -3.59 9.31
N GLY A 84 -7.89 -4.05 8.52
CA GLY A 84 -9.26 -3.57 8.59
C GLY A 84 -9.93 -3.91 9.92
N LYS A 85 -11.00 -3.20 10.28
CA LYS A 85 -11.81 -3.52 11.46
C LYS A 85 -12.37 -4.92 11.32
N CYS A 86 -12.10 -5.79 12.29
CA CYS A 86 -12.50 -7.21 12.35
C CYS A 86 -14.01 -7.44 12.60
N HIS A 87 -14.81 -6.50 12.14
CA HIS A 87 -16.28 -6.42 12.18
C HIS A 87 -16.77 -5.48 11.06
N GLY A 88 -15.93 -5.27 10.05
CA GLY A 88 -16.14 -4.42 8.89
C GLY A 88 -16.76 -5.18 7.72
N PRO A 89 -16.61 -4.67 6.48
CA PRO A 89 -17.08 -5.35 5.30
C PRO A 89 -16.30 -6.65 5.08
N ASP A 90 -16.93 -7.57 4.36
CA ASP A 90 -16.26 -8.77 3.86
C ASP A 90 -15.27 -8.38 2.76
N TYR A 91 -13.97 -8.47 3.06
CA TYR A 91 -12.95 -8.06 2.10
C TYR A 91 -12.74 -9.04 0.94
N LYS A 92 -13.53 -10.12 0.84
CA LYS A 92 -13.66 -10.90 -0.40
C LYS A 92 -14.49 -10.17 -1.45
N ALA A 93 -15.40 -9.28 -1.03
CA ALA A 93 -16.35 -8.59 -1.90
C ALA A 93 -15.97 -7.12 -2.16
N ALA A 94 -15.13 -6.51 -1.32
CA ALA A 94 -14.59 -5.17 -1.52
C ALA A 94 -13.19 -5.09 -0.92
N PRO A 95 -12.22 -4.34 -1.46
CA PRO A 95 -10.87 -4.33 -0.91
C PRO A 95 -10.76 -3.40 0.31
N LEU A 96 -9.82 -3.71 1.21
CA LEU A 96 -9.28 -2.74 2.16
C LEU A 96 -8.28 -1.85 1.42
N GLN A 97 -8.54 -0.55 1.41
CA GLN A 97 -7.73 0.42 0.69
C GLN A 97 -6.68 1.05 1.60
N LEU A 98 -5.43 1.10 1.15
CA LEU A 98 -4.34 1.89 1.71
C LEU A 98 -3.88 2.87 0.64
N ARG A 99 -3.78 4.15 0.99
CA ARG A 99 -3.32 5.22 0.10
C ARG A 99 -2.10 5.89 0.70
N TYR A 100 -1.03 5.98 -0.06
CA TYR A 100 0.19 6.69 0.30
C TYR A 100 0.29 7.98 -0.51
N THR A 101 0.60 9.09 0.14
CA THR A 101 0.83 10.39 -0.50
C THR A 101 2.22 10.89 -0.16
N PHE A 102 3.05 11.09 -1.18
CA PHE A 102 4.37 11.67 -1.03
C PHE A 102 4.24 13.18 -0.80
N LYS A 103 4.79 13.66 0.31
CA LYS A 103 4.84 15.09 0.63
C LYS A 103 5.72 15.86 -0.33
N SER A 104 6.75 15.20 -0.85
CA SER A 104 7.77 15.77 -1.72
C SER A 104 7.36 15.88 -3.20
N GLY A 105 6.16 15.41 -3.57
CA GLY A 105 5.66 15.45 -4.94
C GLY A 105 5.79 14.10 -5.64
N ASN A 106 6.03 14.12 -6.95
CA ASN A 106 6.04 12.91 -7.76
C ASN A 106 7.29 12.04 -7.50
N HIS A 107 7.08 10.73 -7.49
CA HIS A 107 8.13 9.71 -7.49
C HIS A 107 7.90 8.74 -8.64
N VAL A 108 8.99 8.12 -9.12
CA VAL A 108 8.91 6.96 -10.00
C VAL A 108 8.79 5.73 -9.11
N ILE A 109 7.75 4.92 -9.30
CA ILE A 109 7.50 3.69 -8.55
C ILE A 109 7.60 2.51 -9.52
N THR A 110 8.29 1.45 -9.11
CA THR A 110 8.54 0.28 -9.96
C THR A 110 8.08 -1.03 -9.31
N SER A 111 8.05 -1.08 -7.98
CA SER A 111 7.51 -2.22 -7.25
C SER A 111 6.99 -1.85 -5.87
N VAL A 112 6.27 -2.80 -5.27
CA VAL A 112 5.85 -2.75 -3.87
C VAL A 112 6.15 -4.08 -3.22
N LYS A 113 6.64 -4.05 -1.98
CA LYS A 113 6.67 -5.23 -1.12
C LYS A 113 5.59 -5.16 -0.07
N VAL A 114 4.94 -6.28 0.17
CA VAL A 114 3.90 -6.41 1.18
C VAL A 114 4.11 -7.70 1.95
N TRP A 115 3.81 -7.64 3.25
CA TRP A 115 3.92 -8.79 4.14
C TRP A 115 2.55 -9.18 4.66
N ASN A 116 2.19 -10.45 4.47
CA ASN A 116 0.89 -10.95 4.89
C ASN A 116 0.77 -10.94 6.42
N VAL A 117 -0.44 -10.74 6.92
CA VAL A 117 -0.70 -10.79 8.36
C VAL A 117 -0.66 -12.22 8.88
N PRO A 118 -0.11 -12.47 10.08
CA PRO A 118 -0.21 -13.79 10.70
C PRO A 118 -1.60 -14.02 11.29
N GLY A 119 -2.03 -15.28 11.37
CA GLY A 119 -3.17 -15.68 12.19
C GLY A 119 -4.39 -16.20 11.42
N ALA A 120 -5.19 -17.00 12.14
CA ALA A 120 -6.22 -17.93 11.67
C ALA A 120 -7.27 -17.35 10.69
N GLY A 121 -6.85 -17.12 9.44
CA GLY A 121 -7.72 -16.74 8.33
C GLY A 121 -7.81 -15.25 8.05
N HIS A 122 -6.82 -14.46 8.46
CA HIS A 122 -6.77 -13.00 8.25
C HIS A 122 -6.02 -12.61 6.97
N HIS A 123 -5.46 -13.60 6.27
CA HIS A 123 -4.59 -13.44 5.10
C HIS A 123 -5.22 -12.59 3.99
N ALA A 124 -4.42 -11.66 3.48
CA ALA A 124 -4.65 -11.07 2.17
C ALA A 124 -4.48 -12.15 1.08
N GLY A 125 -5.23 -12.00 0.00
CA GLY A 125 -5.05 -12.72 -1.26
C GLY A 125 -4.58 -11.74 -2.31
N LYS A 126 -5.50 -11.32 -3.18
CA LYS A 126 -5.22 -10.33 -4.22
C LYS A 126 -4.82 -8.97 -3.63
N VAL A 127 -3.83 -8.33 -4.24
CA VAL A 127 -3.39 -6.96 -3.95
C VAL A 127 -3.37 -6.19 -5.27
N ASP A 128 -4.37 -5.35 -5.50
CA ASP A 128 -4.38 -4.48 -6.68
C ASP A 128 -3.52 -3.25 -6.43
N VAL A 129 -2.69 -2.91 -7.41
CA VAL A 129 -1.75 -1.79 -7.35
C VAL A 129 -2.23 -0.66 -8.25
N LYS A 130 -2.44 0.54 -7.67
CA LYS A 130 -3.01 1.69 -8.36
C LYS A 130 -2.18 2.96 -8.14
N TYR A 131 -2.20 3.86 -9.13
CA TYR A 131 -1.53 5.15 -9.08
C TYR A 131 -2.50 6.29 -9.40
N TRP A 132 -2.20 7.49 -8.90
CA TRP A 132 -3.00 8.69 -9.14
C TRP A 132 -2.53 9.44 -10.37
N THR A 133 -3.41 9.67 -11.33
CA THR A 133 -3.10 10.38 -12.58
C THR A 133 -3.16 11.91 -12.46
N GLY A 134 -3.52 12.42 -11.28
CA GLY A 134 -3.87 13.83 -11.08
C GLY A 134 -5.38 14.05 -10.98
N SER A 135 -6.19 13.15 -11.54
CA SER A 135 -7.66 13.22 -11.49
C SER A 135 -8.35 11.92 -11.11
N ASP A 136 -7.75 10.77 -11.40
CA ASP A 136 -8.33 9.45 -11.13
C ASP A 136 -7.29 8.43 -10.66
N TRP A 137 -7.78 7.32 -10.11
CA TRP A 137 -6.97 6.16 -9.77
C TRP A 137 -6.99 5.16 -10.93
N GLU A 138 -5.82 4.82 -11.44
CA GLU A 138 -5.65 3.81 -12.49
C GLU A 138 -4.84 2.63 -11.98
N ASP A 139 -5.12 1.44 -12.53
CA ASP A 139 -4.32 0.24 -12.29
C ASP A 139 -2.96 0.37 -12.98
N VAL A 140 -1.90 -0.15 -12.34
CA VAL A 140 -0.61 -0.30 -13.00
C VAL A 140 -0.68 -1.41 -14.07
N THR A 141 0.18 -1.33 -15.08
CA THR A 141 0.27 -2.34 -16.13
C THR A 141 1.36 -3.37 -15.83
N ASN A 142 1.19 -4.59 -16.36
CA ASN A 142 2.14 -5.70 -16.24
C ASN A 142 2.53 -6.07 -14.79
N GLN A 143 1.55 -6.08 -13.88
CA GLN A 143 1.74 -6.53 -12.51
C GLN A 143 2.24 -7.99 -12.46
N SER A 144 3.39 -8.24 -11.84
CA SER A 144 4.09 -9.54 -11.88
C SER A 144 3.39 -10.64 -11.07
N LEU A 145 2.64 -10.26 -10.04
CA LEU A 145 1.88 -11.15 -9.16
C LEU A 145 0.55 -10.48 -8.82
N GLU A 146 -0.55 -11.22 -8.84
CA GLU A 146 -1.85 -10.66 -8.41
C GLU A 146 -1.95 -10.46 -6.89
N GLY A 147 -1.07 -11.07 -6.10
CA GLY A 147 -1.06 -11.03 -4.64
C GLY A 147 -0.54 -12.33 -4.03
N PHE A 148 -1.01 -12.68 -2.84
CA PHE A 148 -0.69 -13.93 -2.14
C PHE A 148 -1.56 -15.08 -2.65
N THR A 149 -0.92 -16.15 -3.11
CA THR A 149 -1.61 -17.37 -3.60
C THR A 149 -1.90 -18.37 -2.50
N GLU A 150 -1.12 -18.33 -1.42
CA GLU A 150 -1.22 -19.23 -0.27
C GLU A 150 -1.47 -18.43 1.01
N LYS A 151 -2.02 -19.10 2.02
CA LYS A 151 -2.25 -18.50 3.35
C LYS A 151 -1.03 -18.70 4.25
N ILE A 152 0.10 -18.12 3.85
CA ILE A 152 1.34 -18.22 4.60
C ILE A 152 1.45 -17.00 5.51
N ASP A 153 1.50 -17.25 6.82
CA ASP A 153 1.73 -16.20 7.81
C ASP A 153 3.04 -15.48 7.53
N THR A 154 3.02 -14.14 7.53
CA THR A 154 4.21 -13.28 7.38
C THR A 154 4.97 -13.41 6.05
N GLU A 155 4.35 -14.08 5.06
CA GLU A 155 4.91 -14.19 3.71
C GLU A 155 5.20 -12.80 3.13
N GLU A 156 6.36 -12.67 2.52
CA GLU A 156 6.77 -11.51 1.76
C GLU A 156 6.55 -11.77 0.28
N ILE A 157 5.88 -10.85 -0.40
CA ILE A 157 5.90 -10.81 -1.86
C ILE A 157 6.39 -9.44 -2.33
N GLU A 158 7.04 -9.44 -3.49
CA GLU A 158 7.33 -8.23 -4.25
C GLU A 158 6.52 -8.23 -5.53
N ILE A 159 5.67 -7.22 -5.69
CA ILE A 159 4.84 -7.02 -6.87
C ILE A 159 5.50 -5.95 -7.72
N LYS A 160 6.05 -6.35 -8.87
CA LYS A 160 6.66 -5.46 -9.88
C LYS A 160 5.65 -5.10 -10.96
N PHE A 161 5.82 -3.95 -11.59
CA PHE A 161 4.93 -3.47 -12.64
C PHE A 161 5.68 -2.48 -13.55
N ASP A 162 5.06 -2.07 -14.66
CA ASP A 162 5.61 -1.00 -15.49
C ASP A 162 5.71 0.29 -14.66
N ALA A 163 6.86 0.94 -14.70
CA ALA A 163 7.13 2.10 -13.86
C ALA A 163 6.10 3.22 -14.07
N VAL A 164 5.65 3.83 -12.98
CA VAL A 164 4.70 4.95 -12.99
C VAL A 164 5.28 6.15 -12.26
N THR A 165 4.98 7.36 -12.75
CA THR A 165 5.32 8.61 -12.04
C THR A 165 4.07 9.17 -11.36
N THR A 166 4.07 9.29 -10.04
CA THR A 166 2.89 9.76 -9.29
C THR A 166 3.26 10.39 -7.95
N SER A 167 2.41 11.31 -7.46
CA SER A 167 2.48 11.83 -6.09
C SER A 167 1.72 10.97 -5.08
N GLN A 168 0.83 10.09 -5.56
CA GLN A 168 0.00 9.24 -4.72
C GLN A 168 -0.12 7.84 -5.29
N PHE A 169 -0.15 6.87 -4.39
CA PHE A 169 -0.20 5.46 -4.70
C PHE A 169 -1.24 4.77 -3.81
N ARG A 170 -1.86 3.71 -4.31
CA ARG A 170 -2.91 3.00 -3.60
C ARG A 170 -2.75 1.50 -3.76
N LEU A 171 -2.93 0.79 -2.65
CA LEU A 171 -3.02 -0.65 -2.58
C LEU A 171 -4.42 -1.04 -2.13
N ASP A 172 -4.98 -2.00 -2.84
CA ASP A 172 -6.29 -2.56 -2.55
C ASP A 172 -6.11 -4.03 -2.14
N PHE A 173 -6.18 -4.27 -0.83
CA PHE A 173 -6.01 -5.60 -0.24
C PHE A 173 -7.36 -6.33 -0.19
N TRP A 174 -7.45 -7.43 -0.92
CA TRP A 174 -8.59 -8.34 -0.87
C TRP A 174 -8.30 -9.49 0.09
N ALA A 175 -9.33 -9.99 0.78
CA ALA A 175 -9.20 -11.19 1.57
C ALA A 175 -8.84 -12.38 0.68
N HIS A 176 -7.99 -13.28 1.17
CA HIS A 176 -7.75 -14.54 0.50
C HIS A 176 -9.09 -15.28 0.30
N ALA A 177 -9.29 -15.95 -0.85
CA ALA A 177 -10.56 -16.61 -1.17
C ALA A 177 -10.99 -17.61 -0.08
N THR A 178 -10.00 -18.27 0.54
CA THR A 178 -10.17 -19.24 1.63
C THR A 178 -9.86 -18.67 3.02
N ALA A 179 -9.79 -17.34 3.17
CA ALA A 179 -9.69 -16.67 4.46
C ALA A 179 -10.89 -17.05 5.34
N GLY A 180 -10.60 -17.47 6.57
CA GLY A 180 -11.59 -17.83 7.59
C GLY A 180 -12.21 -16.61 8.29
N ASN A 181 -11.52 -15.46 8.23
CA ASN A 181 -12.01 -14.19 8.73
C ASN A 181 -11.67 -13.07 7.74
N PRO A 182 -12.48 -12.92 6.67
CA PRO A 182 -12.19 -11.97 5.61
C PRO A 182 -12.43 -10.51 5.99
N THR A 183 -12.77 -10.21 7.24
CA THR A 183 -12.96 -8.83 7.73
C THR A 183 -11.69 -8.26 8.37
N CYS A 184 -10.63 -9.07 8.54
CA CYS A 184 -9.38 -8.70 9.23
C CYS A 184 -8.15 -8.71 8.30
N VAL A 185 -8.30 -8.24 7.07
CA VAL A 185 -7.21 -8.23 6.08
C VAL A 185 -6.30 -7.04 6.30
N GLY A 186 -5.02 -7.17 5.95
CA GLY A 186 -4.08 -6.06 5.91
C GLY A 186 -2.67 -6.53 5.63
N ALA A 187 -1.69 -5.88 6.27
CA ALA A 187 -0.28 -6.21 6.15
C ALA A 187 0.48 -5.90 7.44
N THR A 188 1.56 -6.63 7.70
CA THR A 188 2.50 -6.26 8.78
C THR A 188 3.48 -5.19 8.36
N GLU A 189 3.71 -5.02 7.06
CA GLU A 189 4.60 -4.01 6.51
C GLU A 189 4.24 -3.78 5.04
N VAL A 190 4.49 -2.57 4.54
CA VAL A 190 4.38 -2.18 3.14
C VAL A 190 5.61 -1.34 2.78
N GLN A 191 6.32 -1.71 1.72
CA GLN A 191 7.42 -0.91 1.18
C GLN A 191 7.11 -0.51 -0.26
N ILE A 192 7.21 0.78 -0.56
CA ILE A 192 7.10 1.32 -1.91
C ILE A 192 8.52 1.50 -2.43
N ILE A 193 8.81 0.91 -3.59
CA ILE A 193 10.15 0.86 -4.18
C ILE A 193 10.17 1.68 -5.46
N GLY A 194 11.23 2.47 -5.60
CA GLY A 194 11.43 3.32 -6.74
C GLY A 194 12.50 4.37 -6.48
N CYS A 195 12.32 5.56 -7.03
CA CYS A 195 13.25 6.68 -6.84
C CYS A 195 12.54 8.01 -7.00
N LYS A 196 13.27 9.07 -6.63
CA LYS A 196 12.78 10.43 -6.75
C LYS A 196 12.39 10.73 -8.21
N GLY A 197 11.17 11.22 -8.37
CA GLY A 197 10.66 11.67 -9.66
C GLY A 197 11.22 13.03 -10.06
N PRO A 198 11.07 13.40 -11.35
CA PRO A 198 11.43 14.73 -11.85
C PRO A 198 10.62 15.86 -11.20
#